data_AF-A0A7W6NLG9-F1
#
_entry.id   AF-A0A7W6NLG9-F1
#
_cell.length_a   1.000
_cell.length_b   1.000
_cell.length_c   1.000
_cell.angle_alpha   90.00
_cell.angle_beta   90.00
_cell.angle_gamma   90.00
#
_symmetry.space_group_name_H-M   'P 1'
#
loop_
_entity.id
_entity.type
_entity.pdbx_description
1 polymer ?
#
loop_
_entity_poly.entity_id
_entity_poly.type
_entity_poly.pdbx_seq_one_letter_code
_entity_poly.pdbx_strand_id
1 'polypeptide(L)'
;MLRVFCLLSSLFLATKSWAALKIEVKVLDGDIKLMLVSGDFADTDTLYDFYRLTFSEHPVAVAFNSPGGNVMKAMELGRAIRAAGLWTFQIRGAECASACSLAFMGGVKRYAEPGSIGVHKSSFDNTTGMAVEDAVSAVQQMTAQVIVYMGEMGVDPALLQLALSYDSNDIRYLSGSEMAQYHLTTVGDNQTNPSLATSASPNLSAPIPALPGSATAQAIEPVSLGIPVPRRGEVMHPKWAAPMRAAPGPNAPKKKDVPNGTPIRIDMVKGNWFKVHVGDDTGYMHKTWVRVAEYEENSGEQRFIQVKSLDTYEAARSFAQAQPIPLDVHLASNSWFAITIRGTFSEIEAKAISKRLKADGSIPDDAMVTLGNTYVRKLCCE
;
A
#
# COMPACT_ATOMS: atom_id res chain seq x y z
N MET A 1 19.10 -4.27 69.53
CA MET A 1 18.51 -4.04 68.19
C MET A 1 19.64 -3.78 67.20
N LEU A 2 20.04 -4.76 66.40
CA LEU A 2 20.93 -4.50 65.25
C LEU A 2 20.65 -5.51 64.14
N ARG A 3 20.44 -4.98 62.94
CA ARG A 3 19.66 -5.54 61.84
C ARG A 3 20.46 -6.56 61.01
N VAL A 4 19.80 -7.66 60.65
CA VAL A 4 20.23 -8.66 59.66
C VAL A 4 20.28 -8.00 58.28
N PHE A 5 21.44 -8.01 57.63
CA PHE A 5 21.59 -7.62 56.23
C PHE A 5 21.23 -8.80 55.33
N CYS A 6 20.07 -8.72 54.68
CA CYS A 6 19.64 -9.66 53.65
C CYS A 6 20.28 -9.26 52.32
N LEU A 7 21.26 -10.04 51.85
CA LEU A 7 21.83 -9.93 50.52
C LEU A 7 20.80 -10.40 49.48
N LEU A 8 20.06 -9.46 48.89
CA LEU A 8 19.25 -9.72 47.70
C LEU A 8 20.18 -9.88 46.50
N SER A 9 20.40 -11.13 46.10
CA SER A 9 20.96 -11.47 44.79
C SER A 9 20.00 -10.98 43.71
N SER A 10 20.37 -9.90 43.04
CA SER A 10 19.60 -9.32 41.95
C SER A 10 19.81 -10.18 40.71
N LEU A 11 18.84 -11.05 40.42
CA LEU A 11 18.74 -11.74 39.14
C LEU A 11 18.57 -10.67 38.05
N PHE A 12 19.64 -10.36 37.32
CA PHE A 12 19.56 -9.58 36.08
C PHE A 12 18.81 -10.43 35.05
N LEU A 13 17.48 -10.32 35.04
CA LEU A 13 16.69 -10.64 33.86
C LEU A 13 17.16 -9.68 32.77
N ALA A 14 17.94 -10.19 31.82
CA ALA A 14 18.23 -9.48 30.58
C ALA A 14 16.90 -9.20 29.90
N THR A 15 16.37 -8.00 30.10
CA THR A 15 15.24 -7.49 29.34
C THR A 15 15.71 -7.47 27.90
N LYS A 16 15.11 -8.32 27.06
CA LYS A 16 15.30 -8.30 25.61
C LYS A 16 14.77 -6.94 25.16
N SER A 17 15.65 -5.95 25.09
CA SER A 17 15.34 -4.65 24.52
C SER A 17 14.89 -4.90 23.10
N TRP A 18 13.59 -4.78 22.82
CA TRP A 18 13.08 -4.77 21.46
C TRP A 18 13.71 -3.56 20.77
N ALA A 19 14.57 -3.85 19.80
CA ALA A 19 15.37 -2.85 19.14
C ALA A 19 14.55 -2.42 17.93
N ALA A 20 13.96 -1.21 18.04
CA ALA A 20 13.22 -0.56 16.97
C ALA A 20 13.95 -0.63 15.63
N LEU A 21 13.18 -0.59 14.54
CA LEU A 21 13.69 -0.72 13.18
C LEU A 21 14.77 0.33 12.90
N LYS A 22 15.98 -0.14 12.60
CA LYS A 22 17.15 0.69 12.31
C LYS A 22 17.50 0.61 10.84
N ILE A 23 17.72 1.77 10.21
CA ILE A 23 18.06 1.87 8.80
C ILE A 23 19.38 2.63 8.65
N GLU A 24 20.35 2.00 8.00
CA GLU A 24 21.66 2.59 7.71
C GLU A 24 22.03 2.36 6.24
N VAL A 25 22.83 3.26 5.66
CA VAL A 25 23.38 3.06 4.32
C VAL A 25 24.85 2.69 4.44
N LYS A 26 25.23 1.59 3.78
CA LYS A 26 26.61 1.12 3.67
C LYS A 26 27.09 1.30 2.23
N VAL A 27 28.32 1.74 2.08
CA VAL A 27 29.00 1.80 0.79
C VAL A 27 29.76 0.48 0.61
N LEU A 28 29.51 -0.20 -0.50
CA LEU A 28 30.23 -1.39 -0.95
C LEU A 28 31.29 -0.98 -1.99
N ASP A 29 32.14 -1.93 -2.38
CA ASP A 29 33.16 -1.72 -3.40
C ASP A 29 32.55 -1.14 -4.69
N GLY A 30 33.17 -0.08 -5.21
CA GLY A 30 32.72 0.60 -6.43
C GLY A 30 31.57 1.60 -6.25
N ASP A 31 31.48 2.27 -5.09
CA ASP A 31 30.48 3.30 -4.74
C ASP A 31 29.02 2.84 -4.73
N ILE A 32 28.79 1.52 -4.70
CA ILE A 32 27.45 0.95 -4.61
C ILE A 32 26.92 1.14 -3.19
N LYS A 33 25.82 1.89 -3.05
CA LYS A 33 25.17 2.13 -1.75
C LYS A 33 24.06 1.11 -1.49
N LEU A 34 24.18 0.38 -0.40
CA LEU A 34 23.24 -0.60 0.10
C LEU A 34 22.59 -0.10 1.38
N MET A 35 21.27 -0.05 1.43
CA MET A 35 20.52 0.23 2.64
C MET A 35 20.38 -1.06 3.46
N LEU A 36 20.86 -1.08 4.70
CA LEU A 36 20.68 -2.18 5.63
C LEU A 36 19.56 -1.85 6.61
N VAL A 37 18.54 -2.70 6.65
CA VAL A 37 17.42 -2.64 7.60
C VAL A 37 17.63 -3.70 8.66
N SER A 38 17.70 -3.31 9.93
CA SER A 38 17.98 -4.22 11.06
C SER A 38 17.04 -4.00 12.23
N GLY A 39 16.88 -5.01 13.08
CA GLY A 39 15.98 -4.94 14.25
C GLY A 39 14.58 -5.47 13.96
N ASP A 40 13.67 -5.37 14.92
CA ASP A 40 12.29 -5.82 14.78
C ASP A 40 11.40 -4.74 14.15
N PHE A 41 10.33 -5.16 13.49
CA PHE A 41 9.29 -4.26 12.98
C PHE A 41 8.29 -3.95 14.10
N ALA A 42 8.37 -2.78 14.72
CA ALA A 42 7.41 -2.32 15.72
C ALA A 42 6.23 -1.58 15.06
N ASP A 43 5.04 -1.67 15.65
CA ASP A 43 3.82 -0.99 15.20
C ASP A 43 3.93 0.55 15.18
N THR A 44 4.80 1.10 16.01
CA THR A 44 5.10 2.54 16.14
C THR A 44 6.20 3.03 15.20
N ASP A 45 6.87 2.14 14.46
CA ASP A 45 7.93 2.53 13.55
C ASP A 45 7.38 3.42 12.42
N THR A 46 8.20 4.40 12.03
CA THR A 46 7.91 5.30 10.92
C THR A 46 8.88 5.07 9.78
N LEU A 47 8.45 5.29 8.53
CA LEU A 47 9.32 5.20 7.36
C LEU A 47 10.09 6.49 7.06
N TYR A 48 10.14 7.45 8.00
CA TYR A 48 10.81 8.73 7.80
C TYR A 48 12.29 8.56 7.42
N ASP A 49 13.02 7.72 8.17
CA ASP A 49 14.44 7.47 7.88
C ASP A 49 14.65 6.72 6.57
N PHE A 50 13.73 5.82 6.19
CA PHE A 50 13.76 5.17 4.89
C PHE A 50 13.70 6.20 3.77
N TYR A 51 12.68 7.07 3.77
CA TYR A 51 12.52 8.08 2.72
C TYR A 51 13.67 9.09 2.70
N ARG A 52 14.09 9.56 3.88
CA ARG A 52 15.20 10.50 4.02
C ARG A 52 16.48 9.93 3.43
N LEU A 53 16.85 8.69 3.78
CA LEU A 53 18.07 8.05 3.29
C LEU A 53 17.97 7.66 1.81
N THR A 54 16.80 7.23 1.33
CA THR A 54 16.58 6.98 -0.10
C THR A 54 16.83 8.25 -0.92
N PHE A 55 16.37 9.42 -0.43
CA PHE A 55 16.57 10.69 -1.10
C PHE A 55 17.98 11.27 -0.94
N SER A 56 18.59 11.17 0.24
CA SER A 56 19.89 11.80 0.49
C SER A 56 21.07 10.96 0.01
N GLU A 57 20.96 9.63 0.10
CA GLU A 57 22.06 8.72 -0.20
C GLU A 57 21.93 8.03 -1.55
N HIS A 58 20.72 7.91 -2.12
CA HIS A 58 20.46 7.18 -3.36
C HIS A 58 21.01 5.74 -3.36
N PRO A 59 20.61 4.90 -2.38
CA PRO A 59 20.96 3.48 -2.40
C PRO A 59 20.32 2.81 -3.61
N VAL A 60 20.94 1.73 -4.10
CA VAL A 60 20.41 0.93 -5.22
C VAL A 60 19.66 -0.32 -4.75
N ALA A 61 19.93 -0.75 -3.52
CA ALA A 61 19.39 -1.98 -2.97
C ALA A 61 19.16 -1.88 -1.45
N VAL A 62 18.34 -2.80 -0.94
CA VAL A 62 18.05 -3.01 0.47
C VAL A 62 18.43 -4.43 0.87
N ALA A 63 19.10 -4.58 2.00
CA ALA A 63 19.37 -5.87 2.66
C ALA A 63 18.78 -5.86 4.07
N PHE A 64 18.51 -7.05 4.61
CA PHE A 64 17.84 -7.20 5.90
C PHE A 64 18.66 -8.02 6.89
N ASN A 65 18.59 -7.60 8.15
CA ASN A 65 19.02 -8.35 9.32
C ASN A 65 17.95 -8.23 10.42
N SER A 66 16.81 -8.87 10.21
CA SER A 66 15.60 -8.72 11.00
C SER A 66 14.91 -10.07 11.26
N PRO A 67 14.52 -10.37 12.51
CA PRO A 67 13.70 -11.53 12.83
C PRO A 67 12.22 -11.35 12.41
N GLY A 68 11.84 -10.17 11.88
CA GLY A 68 10.46 -9.82 11.58
C GLY A 68 9.81 -8.95 12.68
N GLY A 69 8.50 -9.10 12.87
CA GLY A 69 7.71 -8.26 13.77
C GLY A 69 6.31 -8.00 13.22
N ASN A 70 5.88 -6.75 13.25
CA ASN A 70 4.57 -6.30 12.77
C ASN A 70 4.44 -6.46 11.25
N VAL A 71 3.47 -7.29 10.85
CA VAL A 71 3.17 -7.65 9.46
C VAL A 71 2.82 -6.43 8.61
N MET A 72 1.99 -5.52 9.14
CA MET A 72 1.56 -4.32 8.42
C MET A 72 2.73 -3.39 8.15
N LYS A 73 3.63 -3.21 9.12
CA LYS A 73 4.82 -2.36 8.98
C LYS A 73 5.83 -2.91 8.00
N ALA A 74 6.04 -4.22 7.99
CA ALA A 74 6.90 -4.83 6.97
C ALA A 74 6.32 -4.70 5.55
N MET A 75 5.00 -4.85 5.38
CA MET A 75 4.35 -4.60 4.08
C MET A 75 4.37 -3.11 3.70
N GLU A 76 4.26 -2.20 4.66
CA GLU A 76 4.42 -0.75 4.45
C GLU A 76 5.83 -0.44 3.90
N LEU A 77 6.87 -0.96 4.56
CA LEU A 77 8.25 -0.82 4.09
C LEU A 77 8.45 -1.46 2.72
N GLY A 78 7.93 -2.67 2.50
CA GLY A 78 8.07 -3.36 1.22
C GLY A 78 7.43 -2.61 0.05
N ARG A 79 6.26 -1.98 0.26
CA ARG A 79 5.68 -1.06 -0.75
C ARG A 79 6.57 0.15 -0.99
N ALA A 80 7.18 0.71 0.05
CA ALA A 80 8.10 1.85 -0.09
C ALA A 80 9.38 1.47 -0.86
N ILE A 81 9.93 0.28 -0.62
CA ILE A 81 11.08 -0.29 -1.37
C ILE A 81 10.74 -0.43 -2.85
N ARG A 82 9.56 -1.00 -3.15
CA ARG A 82 9.05 -1.17 -4.51
C ARG A 82 8.90 0.18 -5.22
N ALA A 83 8.28 1.14 -4.55
CA ALA A 83 8.03 2.47 -5.06
C ALA A 83 9.33 3.24 -5.34
N ALA A 84 10.35 3.03 -4.50
CA ALA A 84 11.69 3.59 -4.69
C ALA A 84 12.50 2.88 -5.80
N GLY A 85 11.98 1.80 -6.41
CA GLY A 85 12.68 1.04 -7.45
C GLY A 85 13.90 0.28 -6.93
N LEU A 86 14.00 0.08 -5.62
CA LEU A 86 15.15 -0.55 -4.98
C LEU A 86 15.14 -2.06 -5.20
N TRP A 87 16.32 -2.64 -5.33
CA TRP A 87 16.48 -4.09 -5.33
C TRP A 87 16.45 -4.60 -3.89
N THR A 88 16.10 -5.86 -3.68
CA THR A 88 16.28 -6.53 -2.39
C THR A 88 17.25 -7.68 -2.51
N PHE A 89 18.13 -7.78 -1.52
CA PHE A 89 19.20 -8.77 -1.48
C PHE A 89 19.26 -9.40 -0.10
N GLN A 90 19.22 -10.73 -0.02
CA GLN A 90 19.37 -11.47 1.23
C GLN A 90 20.48 -12.52 1.12
N ILE A 91 21.34 -12.57 2.14
CA ILE A 91 22.38 -13.59 2.31
C ILE A 91 22.09 -14.44 3.53
N ARG A 92 22.58 -15.67 3.52
CA ARG A 92 22.39 -16.64 4.59
C ARG A 92 23.07 -16.22 5.90
N GLY A 93 24.09 -15.35 5.82
CA GLY A 93 24.78 -14.79 6.98
C GLY A 93 24.02 -13.68 7.73
N ALA A 94 22.86 -13.24 7.22
CA ALA A 94 22.01 -12.25 7.85
C ALA A 94 20.57 -12.78 7.99
N GLU A 95 19.88 -12.41 9.06
CA GLU A 95 18.54 -12.93 9.34
C GLU A 95 17.48 -12.17 8.54
N CYS A 96 16.56 -12.89 7.88
CA CYS A 96 15.31 -12.31 7.44
C CYS A 96 14.20 -13.34 7.56
N ALA A 97 13.44 -13.24 8.65
CA ALA A 97 12.38 -14.19 8.97
C ALA A 97 11.02 -13.50 9.16
N SER A 98 9.93 -14.28 9.03
CA SER A 98 8.57 -13.84 9.33
C SER A 98 8.16 -12.61 8.52
N ALA A 99 7.66 -11.54 9.16
CA ALA A 99 7.33 -10.28 8.53
C ALA A 99 8.48 -9.66 7.70
N CYS A 100 9.76 -9.88 8.05
CA CYS A 100 10.88 -9.40 7.23
C CYS A 100 10.78 -9.91 5.78
N SER A 101 10.37 -11.17 5.59
CA SER A 101 10.20 -11.75 4.26
C SER A 101 9.22 -10.93 3.42
N LEU A 102 8.17 -10.35 4.03
CA LEU A 102 7.22 -9.49 3.34
C LEU A 102 7.90 -8.19 2.88
N ALA A 103 8.70 -7.54 3.72
CA ALA A 103 9.46 -6.35 3.28
C ALA A 103 10.43 -6.67 2.14
N PHE A 104 11.10 -7.83 2.19
CA PHE A 104 11.98 -8.32 1.13
C PHE A 104 11.26 -8.48 -0.22
N MET A 105 9.99 -8.90 -0.23
CA MET A 105 9.19 -9.02 -1.45
C MET A 105 9.02 -7.69 -2.19
N GLY A 106 9.24 -6.56 -1.52
CA GLY A 106 9.18 -5.21 -2.08
C GLY A 106 10.18 -4.91 -3.19
N GLY A 107 11.26 -5.68 -3.32
CA GLY A 107 12.28 -5.41 -4.33
C GLY A 107 11.75 -5.54 -5.77
N VAL A 108 12.11 -4.58 -6.64
CA VAL A 108 11.81 -4.70 -8.08
C VAL A 108 12.69 -5.75 -8.77
N LYS A 109 13.85 -6.03 -8.17
CA LYS A 109 14.65 -7.24 -8.39
C LYS A 109 14.97 -7.84 -7.04
N ARG A 110 14.84 -9.16 -6.93
CA ARG A 110 14.99 -9.89 -5.67
C ARG A 110 16.00 -11.01 -5.82
N TYR A 111 17.07 -10.95 -5.04
CA TYR A 111 18.06 -12.00 -4.90
C TYR A 111 18.11 -12.48 -3.46
N ALA A 112 18.12 -13.79 -3.27
CA ALA A 112 18.27 -14.40 -1.96
C ALA A 112 19.08 -15.68 -2.09
N GLU A 113 20.05 -15.88 -1.20
CA GLU A 113 20.77 -17.15 -1.12
C GLU A 113 19.82 -18.26 -0.63
N PRO A 114 19.98 -19.51 -1.09
CA PRO A 114 19.23 -20.64 -0.54
C PRO A 114 19.34 -20.71 0.98
N GLY A 115 18.21 -20.82 1.67
CA GLY A 115 18.12 -20.88 3.13
C GLY A 115 18.23 -19.53 3.84
N SER A 116 18.19 -18.41 3.12
CA SER A 116 18.34 -17.06 3.72
C SER A 116 17.02 -16.35 4.08
N ILE A 117 15.87 -16.85 3.60
CA ILE A 117 14.55 -16.32 3.94
C ILE A 117 13.77 -17.35 4.75
N GLY A 118 13.34 -16.96 5.95
CA GLY A 118 12.52 -17.75 6.85
C GLY A 118 11.05 -17.36 6.80
N VAL A 119 10.15 -18.33 6.69
CA VAL A 119 8.70 -18.14 6.78
C VAL A 119 8.11 -19.03 7.87
N HIS A 120 7.05 -18.55 8.53
CA HIS A 120 6.24 -19.30 9.49
C HIS A 120 4.92 -18.55 9.69
N LYS A 121 3.99 -19.11 10.46
CA LYS A 121 2.76 -18.40 10.80
C LYS A 121 3.08 -17.18 11.69
N SER A 122 2.85 -15.98 11.16
CA SER A 122 2.97 -14.76 11.95
C SER A 122 1.85 -14.72 13.00
N SER A 123 2.17 -14.30 14.22
CA SER A 123 1.15 -13.98 15.22
C SER A 123 0.47 -12.69 14.79
N PHE A 124 -0.71 -12.81 14.18
CA PHE A 124 -1.53 -11.68 13.75
C PHE A 124 -2.01 -10.89 14.97
N ASP A 125 -1.24 -9.86 15.36
CA ASP A 125 -1.44 -8.98 16.52
C ASP A 125 -1.68 -9.68 17.87
N ASN A 126 -1.47 -8.92 18.95
CA ASN A 126 -1.73 -9.39 20.29
C ASN A 126 -3.25 -9.41 20.54
N THR A 127 -3.92 -10.48 20.12
CA THR A 127 -5.38 -10.68 20.31
C THR A 127 -5.77 -10.94 21.77
N THR A 128 -4.85 -10.78 22.72
CA THR A 128 -5.14 -10.92 24.15
C THR A 128 -6.19 -9.89 24.58
N GLY A 129 -7.27 -10.39 25.19
CA GLY A 129 -8.38 -9.56 25.64
C GLY A 129 -9.42 -9.22 24.57
N MET A 130 -9.25 -9.68 23.32
CA MET A 130 -10.29 -9.60 22.29
C MET A 130 -11.30 -10.74 22.46
N ALA A 131 -12.55 -10.51 22.05
CA ALA A 131 -13.50 -11.60 21.86
C ALA A 131 -12.99 -12.52 20.73
N VAL A 132 -13.26 -13.83 20.82
CA VAL A 132 -12.73 -14.84 19.89
C VAL A 132 -13.13 -14.53 18.45
N GLU A 133 -14.34 -14.02 18.25
CA GLU A 133 -14.89 -13.65 16.94
C GLU A 133 -14.13 -12.47 16.32
N ASP A 134 -13.77 -11.47 17.13
CA ASP A 134 -12.98 -10.32 16.69
C ASP A 134 -11.54 -10.73 16.36
N ALA A 135 -10.96 -11.64 17.14
CA ALA A 135 -9.63 -12.20 16.88
C ALA A 135 -9.60 -12.99 15.57
N VAL A 136 -10.60 -13.85 15.33
CA VAL A 136 -10.73 -14.59 14.06
C VAL A 136 -10.93 -13.64 12.88
N SER A 137 -11.77 -12.61 13.02
CA SER A 137 -11.98 -11.62 11.97
C SER A 137 -10.69 -10.84 11.67
N ALA A 138 -9.91 -10.47 12.68
CA ALA A 138 -8.64 -9.77 12.50
C ALA A 138 -7.61 -10.63 11.77
N VAL A 139 -7.49 -11.91 12.14
CA VAL A 139 -6.62 -12.90 11.47
C VAL A 139 -7.02 -13.06 10.00
N GLN A 140 -8.31 -13.19 9.71
CA GLN A 140 -8.81 -13.33 8.34
C GLN A 140 -8.52 -12.09 7.49
N GLN A 141 -8.76 -10.90 8.04
CA GLN A 141 -8.48 -9.64 7.35
C GLN A 141 -6.98 -9.46 7.09
N MET A 142 -6.13 -9.82 8.05
CA MET A 142 -4.68 -9.72 7.86
C MET A 142 -4.16 -10.74 6.85
N THR A 143 -4.67 -11.97 6.90
CA THR A 143 -4.36 -13.02 5.90
C THR A 143 -4.72 -12.54 4.50
N ALA A 144 -5.91 -11.97 4.31
CA ALA A 144 -6.33 -11.41 3.03
C ALA A 144 -5.41 -10.27 2.56
N GLN A 145 -4.99 -9.38 3.46
CA GLN A 145 -4.04 -8.31 3.13
C GLN A 145 -2.67 -8.83 2.72
N VAL A 146 -2.16 -9.89 3.36
CA VAL A 146 -0.90 -10.53 2.97
C VAL A 146 -1.02 -11.20 1.59
N ILE A 147 -2.14 -11.87 1.29
CA ILE A 147 -2.39 -12.45 -0.05
C ILE A 147 -2.38 -11.35 -1.11
N VAL A 148 -3.11 -10.25 -0.87
CA VAL A 148 -3.13 -9.10 -1.79
C VAL A 148 -1.73 -8.54 -1.96
N TYR A 149 -0.98 -8.33 -0.87
CA TYR A 149 0.38 -7.82 -0.92
C TYR A 149 1.34 -8.75 -1.68
N MET A 150 1.27 -10.07 -1.47
CA MET A 150 2.07 -11.02 -2.24
C MET A 150 1.78 -10.91 -3.74
N GLY A 151 0.50 -10.81 -4.11
CA GLY A 151 0.08 -10.55 -5.49
C GLY A 151 0.60 -9.20 -6.02
N GLU A 152 0.50 -8.13 -5.23
CA GLU A 152 1.06 -6.81 -5.55
C GLU A 152 2.57 -6.89 -5.78
N MET A 153 3.30 -7.75 -5.07
CA MET A 153 4.73 -7.95 -5.23
C MET A 153 5.09 -8.99 -6.31
N GLY A 154 4.12 -9.64 -6.94
CA GLY A 154 4.37 -10.71 -7.92
C GLY A 154 4.96 -11.98 -7.29
N VAL A 155 4.62 -12.25 -6.04
CA VAL A 155 4.95 -13.49 -5.31
C VAL A 155 3.70 -14.37 -5.31
N ASP A 156 3.88 -15.67 -5.53
CA ASP A 156 2.78 -16.63 -5.49
C ASP A 156 2.20 -16.71 -4.05
N PRO A 157 0.91 -16.39 -3.85
CA PRO A 157 0.27 -16.49 -2.54
C PRO A 157 0.27 -17.91 -1.93
N ALA A 158 0.57 -18.96 -2.71
CA ALA A 158 0.81 -20.30 -2.19
C ALA A 158 1.97 -20.33 -1.15
N LEU A 159 2.90 -19.38 -1.21
CA LEU A 159 3.93 -19.22 -0.18
C LEU A 159 3.34 -18.93 1.20
N LEU A 160 2.21 -18.21 1.27
CA LEU A 160 1.52 -17.98 2.54
C LEU A 160 0.97 -19.28 3.10
N GLN A 161 0.46 -20.18 2.25
CA GLN A 161 -0.02 -21.49 2.71
C GLN A 161 1.12 -22.30 3.34
N LEU A 162 2.30 -22.29 2.70
CA LEU A 162 3.51 -22.89 3.27
C LEU A 162 3.89 -22.22 4.60
N ALA A 163 3.87 -20.90 4.69
CA ALA A 163 4.19 -20.20 5.94
C ALA A 163 3.22 -20.60 7.08
N LEU A 164 1.92 -20.68 6.78
CA LEU A 164 0.87 -21.01 7.75
C LEU A 164 0.92 -22.45 8.27
N SER A 165 1.61 -23.37 7.58
CA SER A 165 1.76 -24.76 8.05
C SER A 165 2.82 -24.93 9.14
N TYR A 166 3.61 -23.89 9.43
CA TYR A 166 4.65 -23.91 10.46
C TYR A 166 4.27 -23.00 11.63
N ASP A 167 4.48 -23.50 12.86
CA ASP A 167 4.16 -22.77 14.08
C ASP A 167 5.04 -21.53 14.28
N SER A 168 4.62 -20.60 15.14
CA SER A 168 5.33 -19.32 15.30
C SER A 168 6.74 -19.45 15.91
N ASN A 169 7.04 -20.61 16.51
CA ASN A 169 8.37 -20.95 17.04
C ASN A 169 9.15 -21.88 16.10
N ASP A 170 8.61 -22.22 14.93
CA ASP A 170 9.20 -23.15 13.97
C ASP A 170 9.38 -22.44 12.62
N ILE A 171 10.60 -21.94 12.36
CA ILE A 171 10.89 -21.15 11.16
C ILE A 171 11.32 -22.07 10.02
N ARG A 172 10.57 -22.05 8.92
CA ARG A 172 10.92 -22.74 7.68
C ARG A 172 11.76 -21.84 6.78
N TYR A 173 13.03 -22.16 6.63
CA TYR A 173 13.94 -21.47 5.71
C TYR A 173 13.87 -22.05 4.30
N LEU A 174 13.51 -21.26 3.30
CA LEU A 174 13.23 -21.72 1.93
C LEU A 174 14.50 -22.14 1.17
N SER A 175 14.43 -23.22 0.40
CA SER A 175 15.46 -23.57 -0.59
C SER A 175 15.39 -22.65 -1.82
N GLY A 176 16.47 -22.59 -2.61
CA GLY A 176 16.48 -21.78 -3.85
C GLY A 176 15.36 -22.18 -4.83
N SER A 177 15.08 -23.47 -4.97
CA SER A 177 13.99 -23.98 -5.81
C SER A 177 12.61 -23.56 -5.31
N GLU A 178 12.39 -23.53 -3.99
CA GLU A 178 11.14 -23.03 -3.40
C GLU A 178 10.99 -21.52 -3.62
N MET A 179 12.08 -20.76 -3.43
CA MET A 179 12.06 -19.32 -3.69
C MET A 179 11.71 -19.02 -5.15
N ALA A 180 12.26 -19.78 -6.10
CA ALA A 180 11.91 -19.65 -7.51
C ALA A 180 10.47 -20.09 -7.80
N GLN A 181 10.03 -21.24 -7.23
CA GLN A 181 8.68 -21.78 -7.39
C GLN A 181 7.61 -20.76 -6.98
N TYR A 182 7.80 -20.06 -5.86
CA TYR A 182 6.86 -19.06 -5.37
C TYR A 182 7.13 -17.66 -5.91
N HIS A 183 8.01 -17.52 -6.91
CA HIS A 183 8.45 -16.24 -7.48
C HIS A 183 9.00 -15.25 -6.44
N LEU A 184 9.54 -15.73 -5.31
CA LEU A 184 10.12 -14.90 -4.26
C LEU A 184 11.44 -14.26 -4.73
N THR A 185 12.20 -14.93 -5.60
CA THR A 185 13.33 -14.35 -6.33
C THR A 185 12.95 -14.07 -7.77
N THR A 186 13.47 -12.99 -8.35
CA THR A 186 13.15 -12.58 -9.74
C THR A 186 14.27 -12.90 -10.73
N VAL A 187 15.45 -13.27 -10.24
CA VAL A 187 16.57 -13.70 -11.06
C VAL A 187 16.62 -15.22 -10.98
N GLY A 188 16.08 -15.90 -11.98
CA GLY A 188 16.13 -17.35 -12.06
C GLY A 188 17.56 -17.84 -12.28
N ASP A 189 17.89 -18.95 -11.62
CA ASP A 189 19.09 -19.76 -11.85
C ASP A 189 19.21 -20.15 -13.33
N ASN A 190 19.81 -19.29 -14.16
CA ASN A 190 20.47 -19.69 -15.40
C ASN A 190 21.44 -18.66 -15.99
N GLN A 191 22.31 -18.04 -15.17
CA GLN A 191 23.57 -17.50 -15.68
C GLN A 191 24.74 -17.75 -14.72
N THR A 192 25.33 -18.94 -14.86
CA THR A 192 26.77 -19.13 -14.62
C THR A 192 27.55 -18.27 -15.63
N ASN A 193 27.90 -17.04 -15.26
CA ASN A 193 29.28 -16.55 -15.17
C ASN A 193 29.32 -15.01 -15.03
N PRO A 194 30.23 -14.48 -14.20
CA PRO A 194 30.49 -13.06 -14.12
C PRO A 194 31.29 -12.63 -15.35
N SER A 195 30.69 -11.80 -16.20
CA SER A 195 31.45 -10.99 -17.15
C SER A 195 31.07 -9.54 -16.95
N LEU A 196 31.92 -8.85 -16.21
CA LEU A 196 32.25 -7.46 -16.50
C LEU A 196 32.50 -7.34 -18.02
N ALA A 197 31.51 -6.85 -18.75
CA ALA A 197 31.66 -6.40 -20.11
C ALA A 197 31.34 -4.91 -20.16
N THR A 198 32.38 -4.15 -19.81
CA THR A 198 32.65 -2.80 -20.28
C THR A 198 32.09 -2.57 -21.67
N SER A 199 31.20 -1.60 -21.82
CA SER A 199 30.93 -0.97 -23.13
C SER A 199 30.77 0.53 -22.94
N ALA A 200 31.93 1.16 -22.92
CA ALA A 200 32.27 2.46 -23.49
C ALA A 200 31.12 3.47 -23.71
N SER A 201 31.21 4.57 -22.97
CA SER A 201 30.68 5.87 -23.39
C SER A 201 31.20 6.23 -24.80
N PRO A 202 30.35 6.67 -25.74
CA PRO A 202 30.79 7.52 -26.82
C PRO A 202 30.89 8.95 -26.28
N ASN A 203 32.13 9.40 -26.18
CA ASN A 203 32.49 10.80 -26.02
C ASN A 203 31.99 11.58 -27.26
N LEU A 204 31.09 12.54 -27.08
CA LEU A 204 30.76 13.55 -28.10
C LEU A 204 30.67 14.91 -27.41
N SER A 205 31.83 15.55 -27.33
CA SER A 205 31.94 16.99 -27.14
C SER A 205 31.44 17.70 -28.40
N ALA A 206 30.36 18.48 -28.28
CA ALA A 206 30.07 19.62 -29.15
C ALA A 206 29.08 20.58 -28.46
N PRO A 207 29.13 21.89 -28.74
CA PRO A 207 28.55 22.92 -27.89
C PRO A 207 27.04 23.07 -28.09
N ILE A 208 26.32 23.38 -27.00
CA ILE A 208 24.90 23.74 -27.01
C ILE A 208 24.75 25.11 -27.70
N PRO A 209 23.94 25.24 -28.78
CA PRO A 209 23.52 26.54 -29.27
C PRO A 209 22.40 27.07 -28.35
N ALA A 210 22.62 28.24 -27.77
CA ALA A 210 21.55 29.01 -27.13
C ALA A 210 20.67 29.66 -28.21
N LEU A 211 19.35 29.54 -28.09
CA LEU A 211 18.34 30.34 -28.80
C LEU A 211 17.04 30.38 -27.97
N PRO A 212 16.19 31.39 -28.18
CA PRO A 212 15.84 32.36 -27.16
C PRO A 212 14.33 32.42 -26.91
N GLY A 213 13.95 33.25 -25.95
CA GLY A 213 12.64 33.90 -25.97
C GLY A 213 11.64 33.28 -25.02
N SER A 214 11.47 33.98 -23.90
CA SER A 214 10.33 33.95 -23.02
C SER A 214 9.00 33.81 -23.78
N ALA A 215 8.39 32.64 -23.70
CA ALA A 215 6.94 32.55 -23.66
C ALA A 215 6.57 32.60 -22.17
N THR A 216 5.80 33.62 -21.81
CA THR A 216 5.19 33.82 -20.50
C THR A 216 4.64 32.52 -19.95
N ALA A 217 5.31 31.98 -18.91
CA ALA A 217 4.73 30.97 -18.05
C ALA A 217 3.49 31.60 -17.40
N GLN A 218 2.31 31.25 -17.90
CA GLN A 218 1.11 31.36 -17.09
C GLN A 218 1.39 30.55 -15.82
N ALA A 219 1.28 31.22 -14.68
CA ALA A 219 1.43 30.58 -13.39
C ALA A 219 0.46 29.38 -13.34
N ILE A 220 1.01 28.17 -13.30
CA ILE A 220 0.24 26.98 -12.99
C ILE A 220 -0.14 27.15 -11.52
N GLU A 221 -1.40 27.50 -11.26
CA GLU A 221 -1.97 27.45 -9.92
C GLU A 221 -1.60 26.08 -9.30
N PRO A 222 -1.02 26.05 -8.09
CA PRO A 222 -0.65 24.79 -7.47
C PRO A 222 -1.91 23.92 -7.34
N VAL A 223 -1.83 22.67 -7.80
CA VAL A 223 -2.92 21.70 -7.71
C VAL A 223 -3.30 21.56 -6.22
N SER A 224 -4.47 22.07 -5.85
CA SER A 224 -4.94 22.01 -4.46
C SER A 224 -5.34 20.58 -4.12
N LEU A 225 -4.53 19.93 -3.27
CA LEU A 225 -4.78 18.59 -2.74
C LEU A 225 -5.55 18.59 -1.42
N GLY A 226 -6.05 19.75 -0.99
CA GLY A 226 -6.86 19.86 0.22
C GLY A 226 -8.20 19.15 0.05
N ILE A 227 -8.51 18.21 0.96
CA ILE A 227 -9.81 17.54 1.00
C ILE A 227 -10.75 18.36 1.89
N PRO A 228 -11.86 18.89 1.36
CA PRO A 228 -12.86 19.60 2.16
C PRO A 228 -13.42 18.69 3.26
N VAL A 229 -13.60 19.25 4.47
CA VAL A 229 -14.20 18.50 5.58
C VAL A 229 -15.66 18.19 5.24
N PRO A 230 -16.08 16.92 5.17
CA PRO A 230 -17.45 16.56 4.84
C PRO A 230 -18.39 16.97 5.98
N ARG A 231 -19.39 17.80 5.66
CA ARG A 231 -20.39 18.28 6.64
C ARG A 231 -21.80 17.95 6.22
N ARG A 232 -22.06 17.88 4.92
CA ARG A 232 -23.39 17.61 4.37
C ARG A 232 -23.27 16.75 3.14
N GLY A 233 -24.38 16.12 2.81
CA GLY A 233 -24.44 15.30 1.61
C GLY A 233 -25.84 14.78 1.39
N GLU A 234 -25.92 13.80 0.52
CA GLU A 234 -27.12 13.03 0.28
C GLU A 234 -26.76 11.57 0.06
N VAL A 235 -27.74 10.69 0.25
CA VAL A 235 -27.55 9.27 -0.02
C VAL A 235 -27.47 9.03 -1.52
N MET A 236 -26.46 8.28 -1.95
CA MET A 236 -26.27 7.90 -3.35
C MET A 236 -25.72 6.47 -3.41
N HIS A 237 -26.56 5.52 -3.81
CA HIS A 237 -26.21 4.10 -3.83
C HIS A 237 -26.79 3.38 -5.06
N PRO A 238 -26.09 2.38 -5.63
CA PRO A 238 -26.54 1.70 -6.86
C PRO A 238 -27.89 0.99 -6.73
N LYS A 239 -28.30 0.65 -5.50
CA LYS A 239 -29.59 -0.01 -5.22
C LYS A 239 -30.70 0.96 -4.83
N TRP A 240 -30.59 2.25 -5.20
CA TRP A 240 -31.58 3.31 -4.91
C TRP A 240 -31.84 3.64 -3.43
N ALA A 241 -31.31 2.86 -2.51
CA ALA A 241 -31.27 3.12 -1.09
C ALA A 241 -29.99 2.55 -0.47
N ALA A 242 -29.55 3.13 0.64
CA ALA A 242 -28.39 2.66 1.41
C ALA A 242 -28.76 2.37 2.86
N PRO A 243 -28.15 1.34 3.49
CA PRO A 243 -28.42 1.02 4.88
C PRO A 243 -27.75 2.02 5.82
N MET A 244 -28.53 2.64 6.70
CA MET A 244 -28.03 3.35 7.87
C MET A 244 -27.91 2.39 9.04
N ARG A 245 -26.72 2.28 9.61
CA ARG A 245 -26.38 1.30 10.66
C ARG A 245 -26.27 1.94 12.05
N ALA A 246 -26.43 1.13 13.08
CA ALA A 246 -26.33 1.59 14.47
C ALA A 246 -24.88 1.88 14.89
N ALA A 247 -23.92 1.20 14.30
CA ALA A 247 -22.49 1.33 14.56
C ALA A 247 -21.70 1.30 13.24
N PRO A 248 -20.45 1.79 13.22
CA PRO A 248 -19.58 1.64 12.06
C PRO A 248 -19.18 0.18 11.89
N GLY A 249 -19.45 -0.41 10.72
CA GLY A 249 -19.04 -1.78 10.39
C GLY A 249 -20.04 -2.48 9.45
N PRO A 250 -19.57 -3.36 8.54
CA PRO A 250 -20.42 -4.02 7.56
C PRO A 250 -21.44 -4.97 8.19
N ASN A 251 -21.17 -5.47 9.40
CA ASN A 251 -22.03 -6.39 10.15
C ASN A 251 -22.86 -5.70 11.25
N ALA A 252 -22.69 -4.38 11.44
CA ALA A 252 -23.44 -3.65 12.47
C ALA A 252 -24.95 -3.68 12.16
N PRO A 253 -25.84 -3.78 13.16
CA PRO A 253 -27.28 -3.83 12.93
C PRO A 253 -27.76 -2.67 12.04
N LYS A 254 -28.51 -3.01 11.00
CA LYS A 254 -29.16 -2.04 10.13
C LYS A 254 -30.32 -1.40 10.90
N LYS A 255 -30.33 -0.07 11.00
CA LYS A 255 -31.43 0.69 11.60
C LYS A 255 -32.55 0.89 10.59
N LYS A 256 -32.22 1.45 9.42
CA LYS A 256 -33.17 1.68 8.32
C LYS A 256 -32.45 1.75 6.99
N ASP A 257 -33.17 1.51 5.91
CA ASP A 257 -32.72 1.87 4.56
C ASP A 257 -33.14 3.31 4.26
N VAL A 258 -32.20 4.09 3.73
CA VAL A 258 -32.40 5.50 3.41
C VAL A 258 -32.38 5.65 1.88
N PRO A 259 -33.44 6.17 1.26
CA PRO A 259 -33.49 6.35 -0.20
C PRO A 259 -32.44 7.32 -0.73
N ASN A 260 -32.01 7.14 -1.97
CA ASN A 260 -31.15 8.09 -2.67
C ASN A 260 -31.78 9.49 -2.71
N GLY A 261 -30.94 10.53 -2.73
CA GLY A 261 -31.38 11.93 -2.70
C GLY A 261 -31.85 12.41 -1.32
N THR A 262 -31.93 11.52 -0.32
CA THR A 262 -32.23 11.95 1.05
C THR A 262 -31.08 12.81 1.58
N PRO A 263 -31.34 14.05 2.03
CA PRO A 263 -30.30 14.92 2.57
C PRO A 263 -29.82 14.40 3.92
N ILE A 264 -28.51 14.45 4.14
CA ILE A 264 -27.87 14.03 5.37
C ILE A 264 -26.89 15.07 5.89
N ARG A 265 -26.79 15.17 7.21
CA ARG A 265 -25.73 15.92 7.90
C ARG A 265 -24.66 14.94 8.36
N ILE A 266 -23.39 15.29 8.16
CA ILE A 266 -22.22 14.48 8.52
C ILE A 266 -21.57 15.11 9.74
N ASP A 267 -21.47 14.34 10.82
CA ASP A 267 -20.98 14.82 12.11
C ASP A 267 -19.52 14.46 12.33
N MET A 268 -19.11 13.29 11.82
CA MET A 268 -17.79 12.75 12.07
C MET A 268 -17.41 11.71 11.02
N VAL A 269 -16.11 11.63 10.74
CA VAL A 269 -15.49 10.59 9.93
C VAL A 269 -14.77 9.60 10.84
N LYS A 270 -15.10 8.31 10.76
CA LYS A 270 -14.42 7.23 11.48
C LYS A 270 -14.04 6.11 10.52
N GLY A 271 -12.77 6.09 10.09
CA GLY A 271 -12.30 5.16 9.06
C GLY A 271 -13.09 5.33 7.76
N ASN A 272 -13.77 4.27 7.31
CA ASN A 272 -14.64 4.27 6.11
C ASN A 272 -16.11 4.60 6.39
N TRP A 273 -16.44 5.10 7.58
CA TRP A 273 -17.81 5.37 8.00
C TRP A 273 -18.00 6.85 8.34
N PHE A 274 -19.12 7.40 7.89
CA PHE A 274 -19.64 8.67 8.35
C PHE A 274 -20.65 8.44 9.45
N LYS A 275 -20.53 9.17 10.56
CA LYS A 275 -21.65 9.35 11.48
C LYS A 275 -22.56 10.41 10.89
N VAL A 276 -23.82 10.05 10.62
CA VAL A 276 -24.77 10.87 9.87
C VAL A 276 -26.06 11.08 10.64
N HIS A 277 -26.71 12.21 10.36
CA HIS A 277 -28.08 12.52 10.77
C HIS A 277 -28.98 12.57 9.54
N VAL A 278 -30.09 11.84 9.60
CA VAL A 278 -31.10 11.74 8.55
C VAL A 278 -32.46 12.07 9.16
N GLY A 279 -32.86 13.34 9.06
CA GLY A 279 -33.92 13.90 9.90
C GLY A 279 -33.49 13.89 11.37
N ASP A 280 -34.35 13.36 12.25
CA ASP A 280 -34.07 13.22 13.68
C ASP A 280 -33.23 11.97 14.02
N ASP A 281 -33.09 11.04 13.07
CA ASP A 281 -32.34 9.81 13.30
C ASP A 281 -30.84 9.99 13.13
N THR A 282 -30.07 9.41 14.04
CA THR A 282 -28.61 9.30 13.93
C THR A 282 -28.17 7.87 13.63
N GLY A 283 -27.13 7.70 12.81
CA GLY A 283 -26.52 6.41 12.52
C GLY A 283 -25.19 6.52 11.79
N TYR A 284 -24.77 5.42 11.18
CA TYR A 284 -23.53 5.34 10.41
C TYR A 284 -23.81 4.88 8.98
N MET A 285 -23.18 5.52 8.01
CA MET A 285 -23.22 5.14 6.59
C MET A 285 -21.79 5.04 6.06
N HIS A 286 -21.55 4.10 5.15
CA HIS A 286 -20.23 3.95 4.53
C HIS A 286 -19.95 5.13 3.59
N LYS A 287 -18.69 5.55 3.49
CA LYS A 287 -18.27 6.67 2.63
C LYS A 287 -18.71 6.53 1.18
N THR A 288 -18.72 5.31 0.65
CA THR A 288 -19.15 5.03 -0.73
C THR A 288 -20.66 5.09 -0.96
N TRP A 289 -21.48 5.33 0.07
CA TRP A 289 -22.95 5.43 -0.04
C TRP A 289 -23.46 6.85 0.09
N VAL A 290 -22.57 7.80 0.34
CA VAL A 290 -22.89 9.20 0.63
C VAL A 290 -22.18 10.06 -0.40
N ARG A 291 -22.96 10.84 -1.15
CA ARG A 291 -22.43 11.93 -1.97
C ARG A 291 -22.23 13.14 -1.07
N VAL A 292 -20.99 13.60 -0.92
CA VAL A 292 -20.63 14.74 -0.06
C VAL A 292 -20.82 16.03 -0.86
N ALA A 293 -21.55 16.98 -0.29
CA ALA A 293 -21.88 18.24 -0.97
C ALA A 293 -20.67 19.18 -1.12
N GLU A 294 -19.67 19.03 -0.26
CA GLU A 294 -18.42 19.80 -0.30
C GLU A 294 -17.41 19.29 -1.34
N TYR A 295 -17.68 18.15 -2.01
CA TYR A 295 -16.83 17.66 -3.10
C TYR A 295 -17.25 18.30 -4.43
N GLU A 296 -16.27 18.70 -5.23
CA GLU A 296 -16.45 19.37 -6.53
C GLU A 296 -16.87 18.38 -7.62
N GLU A 297 -16.46 17.11 -7.49
CA GLU A 297 -16.84 16.06 -8.43
C GLU A 297 -18.31 15.67 -8.25
N ASN A 298 -19.13 15.90 -9.28
CA ASN A 298 -20.55 15.57 -9.26
C ASN A 298 -21.02 14.99 -10.60
N SER A 299 -21.05 13.67 -10.67
CA SER A 299 -21.57 12.92 -11.82
C SER A 299 -23.07 12.62 -11.73
N GLY A 300 -23.76 13.05 -10.66
CA GLY A 300 -25.14 12.65 -10.41
C GLY A 300 -25.30 11.13 -10.33
N GLU A 301 -26.15 10.58 -11.19
CA GLU A 301 -26.36 9.14 -11.32
C GLU A 301 -25.48 8.49 -12.40
N GLN A 302 -24.59 9.25 -13.03
CA GLN A 302 -23.65 8.69 -14.00
C GLN A 302 -22.55 7.90 -13.29
N ARG A 303 -21.86 7.04 -14.03
CA ARG A 303 -20.80 6.16 -13.54
C ARG A 303 -19.45 6.56 -14.11
N PHE A 304 -18.44 6.42 -13.28
CA PHE A 304 -17.04 6.38 -13.69
C PHE A 304 -16.63 4.93 -13.95
N ILE A 305 -15.66 4.76 -14.86
CA ILE A 305 -14.95 3.48 -15.03
C ILE A 305 -13.55 3.70 -14.47
N GLN A 306 -13.34 3.32 -13.21
CA GLN A 306 -12.05 3.43 -12.55
C GLN A 306 -11.15 2.28 -13.00
N VAL A 307 -10.02 2.61 -13.61
CA VAL A 307 -9.07 1.63 -14.15
C VAL A 307 -7.92 1.35 -13.18
N LYS A 308 -7.61 2.31 -12.31
CA LYS A 308 -6.52 2.20 -11.35
C LYS A 308 -6.69 3.20 -10.20
N SER A 309 -5.98 2.98 -9.11
CA SER A 309 -5.73 4.00 -8.10
C SER A 309 -4.26 3.99 -7.71
N LEU A 310 -3.69 5.17 -7.52
CA LEU A 310 -2.32 5.37 -7.07
C LEU A 310 -2.33 6.33 -5.87
N ASP A 311 -1.28 6.31 -5.07
CA ASP A 311 -1.14 7.08 -3.84
C ASP A 311 -0.47 8.45 -4.03
N THR A 312 0.06 8.72 -5.22
CA THR A 312 0.68 10.00 -5.59
C THR A 312 0.08 10.60 -6.86
N TYR A 313 -0.02 11.93 -6.89
CA TYR A 313 -0.60 12.65 -8.04
C TYR A 313 0.28 12.50 -9.28
N GLU A 314 1.59 12.59 -9.12
CA GLU A 314 2.57 12.52 -10.21
C GLU A 314 2.54 11.15 -10.89
N ALA A 315 2.43 10.06 -10.13
CA ALA A 315 2.31 8.72 -10.69
C ALA A 315 0.96 8.53 -11.39
N ALA A 316 -0.13 9.05 -10.82
CA ALA A 316 -1.45 9.03 -11.45
C ALA A 316 -1.49 9.81 -12.76
N ARG A 317 -0.93 11.02 -12.78
CA ARG A 317 -0.84 11.86 -13.98
C ARG A 317 0.03 11.21 -15.04
N SER A 318 1.22 10.70 -14.67
CA SER A 318 2.13 10.05 -15.62
C SER A 318 1.51 8.79 -16.21
N PHE A 319 0.84 7.98 -15.39
CA PHE A 319 0.09 6.82 -15.87
C PHE A 319 -0.99 7.24 -16.85
N ALA A 320 -1.82 8.24 -16.51
CA ALA A 320 -2.90 8.72 -17.36
C ALA A 320 -2.40 9.24 -18.71
N GLN A 321 -1.28 9.99 -18.73
CA GLN A 321 -0.68 10.53 -19.95
C GLN A 321 0.02 9.49 -20.83
N ALA A 322 0.47 8.39 -20.24
CA ALA A 322 1.13 7.31 -20.98
C ALA A 322 0.16 6.35 -21.67
N GLN A 323 -1.14 6.41 -21.34
CA GLN A 323 -2.13 5.52 -21.93
C GLN A 323 -2.64 6.03 -23.29
N PRO A 324 -2.92 5.11 -24.25
CA PRO A 324 -3.49 5.47 -25.55
C PRO A 324 -4.98 5.85 -25.47
N ILE A 325 -5.64 5.56 -24.35
CA ILE A 325 -7.03 5.92 -24.07
C ILE A 325 -7.08 7.17 -23.19
N PRO A 326 -8.06 8.07 -23.41
CA PRO A 326 -8.18 9.28 -22.62
C PRO A 326 -8.59 8.94 -21.18
N LEU A 327 -7.75 9.34 -20.22
CA LEU A 327 -7.96 9.10 -18.80
C LEU A 327 -8.01 10.42 -18.02
N ASP A 328 -8.85 10.44 -16.98
CA ASP A 328 -8.95 11.51 -16.01
C ASP A 328 -8.39 11.05 -14.65
N VAL A 329 -7.78 11.98 -13.90
CA VAL A 329 -7.31 11.72 -12.53
C VAL A 329 -8.12 12.52 -11.55
N HIS A 330 -8.64 11.85 -10.52
CA HIS A 330 -9.44 12.45 -9.46
C HIS A 330 -8.77 12.26 -8.10
N LEU A 331 -8.78 13.29 -7.26
CA LEU A 331 -8.44 13.14 -5.84
C LEU A 331 -9.58 12.41 -5.14
N ALA A 332 -9.29 11.39 -4.34
CA ALA A 332 -10.27 10.68 -3.52
C ALA A 332 -10.17 11.09 -2.04
N SER A 333 -11.27 10.92 -1.31
CA SER A 333 -11.42 11.31 0.10
C SER A 333 -10.54 10.55 1.10
N ASN A 334 -9.76 9.57 0.63
CA ASN A 334 -8.74 8.84 1.37
C ASN A 334 -7.31 9.27 0.99
N SER A 335 -7.16 10.39 0.26
CA SER A 335 -5.88 10.91 -0.25
C SER A 335 -5.22 10.07 -1.33
N TRP A 336 -5.97 9.18 -1.98
CA TRP A 336 -5.52 8.46 -3.18
C TRP A 336 -6.00 9.16 -4.45
N PHE A 337 -5.42 8.78 -5.58
CA PHE A 337 -5.73 9.31 -6.91
C PHE A 337 -6.39 8.22 -7.74
N ALA A 338 -7.70 8.37 -7.97
CA ALA A 338 -8.46 7.48 -8.82
C ALA A 338 -8.26 7.86 -10.28
N ILE A 339 -7.92 6.89 -11.12
CA ILE A 339 -7.74 7.07 -12.55
C ILE A 339 -8.94 6.46 -13.24
N THR A 340 -9.65 7.24 -14.05
CA THR A 340 -10.89 6.83 -14.70
C THR A 340 -10.80 7.02 -16.21
N ILE A 341 -11.61 6.26 -16.95
CA ILE A 341 -11.90 6.59 -18.35
C ILE A 341 -12.54 7.96 -18.39
N ARG A 342 -12.03 8.84 -19.27
CA ARG A 342 -12.51 10.21 -19.39
C ARG A 342 -14.03 10.25 -19.62
N GLY A 343 -14.68 11.10 -18.84
CA GLY A 343 -16.13 11.31 -18.87
C GLY A 343 -16.89 10.36 -17.93
N THR A 344 -18.21 10.47 -17.99
CA THR A 344 -19.14 9.69 -17.17
C THR A 344 -20.21 9.09 -18.05
N PHE A 345 -20.70 7.90 -17.70
CA PHE A 345 -21.59 7.12 -18.56
C PHE A 345 -22.80 6.62 -17.78
N SER A 346 -23.91 6.29 -18.45
CA SER A 346 -25.00 5.60 -17.79
C SER A 346 -24.53 4.22 -17.30
N GLU A 347 -25.23 3.60 -16.34
CA GLU A 347 -24.80 2.31 -15.80
C GLU A 347 -24.66 1.22 -16.87
N ILE A 348 -25.57 1.21 -17.85
CA ILE A 348 -25.57 0.22 -18.94
C ILE A 348 -24.35 0.45 -19.84
N GLU A 349 -24.11 1.70 -20.24
CA GLU A 349 -22.97 2.09 -21.07
C GLU A 349 -21.65 1.81 -20.36
N ALA A 350 -21.51 2.20 -19.09
CA ALA A 350 -20.29 2.01 -18.32
C ALA A 350 -19.90 0.53 -18.22
N LYS A 351 -20.88 -0.36 -17.98
CA LYS A 351 -20.67 -1.82 -17.95
C LYS A 351 -20.29 -2.36 -19.32
N ALA A 352 -20.94 -1.90 -20.39
CA ALA A 352 -20.64 -2.33 -21.75
C ALA A 352 -19.23 -1.90 -22.20
N ILE A 353 -18.86 -0.63 -21.96
CA ILE A 353 -17.55 -0.07 -22.24
C ILE A 353 -16.47 -0.79 -21.43
N SER A 354 -16.67 -0.93 -20.11
CA SER A 354 -15.73 -1.61 -19.23
C SER A 354 -15.51 -3.07 -19.68
N LYS A 355 -16.58 -3.80 -20.01
CA LYS A 355 -16.46 -5.19 -20.50
C LYS A 355 -15.68 -5.28 -21.81
N ARG A 356 -15.92 -4.36 -22.75
CA ARG A 356 -15.22 -4.34 -24.05
C ARG A 356 -13.74 -4.03 -23.87
N LEU A 357 -13.40 -2.98 -23.12
CA LEU A 357 -12.03 -2.56 -22.89
C LEU A 357 -11.21 -3.57 -22.07
N LYS A 358 -11.86 -4.38 -21.24
CA LYS A 358 -11.20 -5.53 -20.58
C LYS A 358 -10.90 -6.64 -21.59
N ALA A 359 -11.88 -6.98 -22.42
CA ALA A 359 -11.75 -8.05 -23.40
C ALA A 359 -10.66 -7.79 -24.45
N ASP A 360 -10.41 -6.53 -24.81
CA ASP A 360 -9.33 -6.13 -25.72
C ASP A 360 -8.02 -5.74 -25.01
N GLY A 361 -7.98 -5.79 -23.67
CA GLY A 361 -6.80 -5.49 -22.86
C GLY A 361 -6.48 -4.00 -22.72
N SER A 362 -7.34 -3.10 -23.18
CA SER A 362 -7.15 -1.65 -23.06
C SER A 362 -7.24 -1.16 -21.61
N ILE A 363 -7.96 -1.87 -20.73
CA ILE A 363 -8.01 -1.59 -19.29
C ILE A 363 -7.83 -2.87 -18.46
N PRO A 364 -7.36 -2.76 -17.20
CA PRO A 364 -7.22 -3.91 -16.31
C PRO A 364 -8.54 -4.65 -16.03
N ASP A 365 -8.45 -5.97 -15.81
CA ASP A 365 -9.60 -6.82 -15.48
C ASP A 365 -10.29 -6.43 -14.17
N ASP A 366 -9.55 -5.82 -13.24
CA ASP A 366 -10.06 -5.30 -11.96
C ASP A 366 -10.63 -3.88 -12.05
N ALA A 367 -10.66 -3.26 -13.25
CA ALA A 367 -11.31 -1.98 -13.44
C ALA A 367 -12.79 -2.03 -13.01
N MET A 368 -13.25 -1.00 -12.30
CA MET A 368 -14.58 -1.01 -11.67
C MET A 368 -15.48 0.10 -12.18
N VAL A 369 -16.76 -0.22 -12.31
CA VAL A 369 -17.82 0.78 -12.55
C VAL A 369 -18.28 1.31 -11.20
N THR A 370 -18.17 2.61 -10.98
CA THR A 370 -18.43 3.25 -9.67
C THR A 370 -19.22 4.54 -9.82
N LEU A 371 -19.96 4.91 -8.77
CA LEU A 371 -20.62 6.22 -8.66
C LEU A 371 -19.63 7.36 -8.40
N GLY A 372 -18.41 7.05 -7.95
CA GLY A 372 -17.40 8.08 -7.65
C GLY A 372 -17.74 8.91 -6.41
N ASN A 373 -18.63 8.46 -5.52
CA ASN A 373 -19.04 9.19 -4.30
C ASN A 373 -17.88 9.65 -3.40
N THR A 374 -16.72 8.98 -3.51
CA THR A 374 -15.51 9.31 -2.75
C THR A 374 -14.55 10.23 -3.50
N TYR A 375 -14.85 10.61 -4.74
CA TYR A 375 -14.02 11.52 -5.53
C TYR A 375 -14.33 12.95 -5.10
N VAL A 376 -13.27 13.69 -4.79
CA VAL A 376 -13.31 15.04 -4.26
C VAL A 376 -13.31 16.04 -5.40
N ARG A 377 -12.42 15.86 -6.38
CA ARG A 377 -12.28 16.75 -7.55
C ARG A 377 -11.48 16.05 -8.65
N LYS A 378 -11.74 16.41 -9.90
CA LYS A 378 -10.84 16.14 -11.03
C LYS A 378 -9.61 17.04 -10.94
N LEU A 379 -8.42 16.48 -11.11
CA LEU A 379 -7.15 17.20 -11.03
C LEU A 379 -6.49 17.40 -12.39
N CYS A 380 -6.63 16.44 -13.32
CA CYS A 380 -5.90 16.52 -14.57
C CYS A 380 -6.53 15.82 -15.75
N CYS A 381 -5.79 16.11 -16.81
CA CYS A 381 -5.59 15.39 -18.04
C CYS A 381 -6.70 15.73 -19.02
N GLU A 382 -6.58 16.92 -19.63
CA GLU A 382 -7.29 17.32 -20.85
C GLU A 382 -6.54 16.81 -22.08
#